data_AF-A0A7V9EUZ0-F1
#
_entry.id   AF-A0A7V9EUZ0-F1
#
_cell.length_a   1.000
_cell.length_b   1.000
_cell.length_c   1.000
_cell.angle_alpha   90.00
_cell.angle_beta   90.00
_cell.angle_gamma   90.00
#
_symmetry.space_group_name_H-M   'P 1'
#
loop_
_entity.id
_entity.type
_entity.pdbx_description
1 polymer ?
#
loop_
_entity_poly.entity_id
_entity_poly.type
_entity_poly.pdbx_seq_one_letter_code
_entity_poly.pdbx_strand_id
1 'polypeptide(L)'
;MAQRPGHEPFFVAERAGRIMVVESGEVRPEPLLEVETTTDGERGLLGLAFSPEGDHLYVSYTNLEGDSRLDEYAMGEAAAEIDLGSRRTLLAVAQPFSNHNGGHIAFGPDGLLYFGLGDGGGGGDPENNAQDLTTLLGSVLRIDPRPQGDAPYAIPA
;
A
#
# COMPACT_ATOMS: atom_id res chain seq x y z
N MET A 1 -7.40 -6.74 4.68
CA MET A 1 -7.47 -8.02 3.95
C MET A 1 -7.89 -7.74 2.52
N ALA A 2 -7.49 -8.58 1.56
CA ALA A 2 -8.02 -8.54 0.19
C ALA A 2 -8.09 -9.96 -0.39
N GLN A 3 -8.79 -10.11 -1.51
CA GLN A 3 -8.82 -11.35 -2.30
C GLN A 3 -8.30 -11.02 -3.68
N ARG A 4 -7.45 -11.90 -4.23
CA ARG A 4 -6.96 -11.78 -5.60
C ARG A 4 -8.09 -12.15 -6.57
N PRO A 5 -8.45 -11.30 -7.55
CA PRO A 5 -9.52 -11.60 -8.50
C PRO A 5 -9.39 -12.98 -9.13
N GLY A 6 -10.47 -13.76 -9.15
CA GLY A 6 -10.49 -15.11 -9.74
C GLY A 6 -9.87 -16.23 -8.90
N HIS A 7 -9.38 -15.93 -7.68
CA HIS A 7 -8.79 -16.93 -6.80
C HIS A 7 -9.51 -17.01 -5.45
N GLU A 8 -9.50 -18.19 -4.84
CA GLU A 8 -10.17 -18.45 -3.57
C GLU A 8 -9.46 -17.85 -2.34
N PRO A 9 -8.12 -17.90 -2.19
CA PRO A 9 -7.45 -17.48 -0.96
C PRO A 9 -7.67 -16.00 -0.60
N PHE A 10 -7.73 -15.72 0.71
CA PHE A 10 -7.68 -14.37 1.25
C PHE A 10 -6.28 -14.02 1.71
N PHE A 11 -5.93 -12.75 1.60
CA PHE A 11 -4.64 -12.21 2.02
C PHE A 11 -4.88 -11.23 3.15
N VAL A 12 -4.19 -11.43 4.27
CA VAL A 12 -4.36 -10.64 5.49
C VAL A 12 -3.06 -9.91 5.79
N ALA A 13 -3.12 -8.59 5.72
CA ALA A 13 -2.05 -7.73 6.20
C ALA A 13 -2.02 -7.71 7.73
N GLU A 14 -0.88 -8.07 8.29
CA GLU A 14 -0.55 -7.86 9.69
C GLU A 14 0.28 -6.58 9.81
N ARG A 15 -0.03 -5.75 10.80
CA ARG A 15 0.63 -4.45 11.01
C ARG A 15 2.16 -4.55 11.10
N ALA A 16 2.68 -5.68 11.57
CA ALA A 16 4.12 -5.96 11.69
C ALA A 16 4.83 -6.23 10.36
N GLY A 17 4.18 -6.02 9.21
CA GLY A 17 4.82 -6.08 7.90
C GLY A 17 4.61 -7.39 7.15
N ARG A 18 3.72 -8.27 7.61
CA ARG A 18 3.50 -9.59 7.00
C ARG A 18 2.18 -9.66 6.24
N ILE A 19 2.16 -10.29 5.08
CA ILE A 19 0.94 -10.67 4.38
C ILE A 19 0.76 -12.18 4.50
N MET A 20 -0.21 -12.58 5.32
CA MET A 20 -0.55 -13.98 5.53
C MET A 20 -1.56 -14.45 4.49
N VAL A 21 -1.41 -15.70 4.05
CA VAL A 21 -2.36 -16.35 3.14
C VAL A 21 -3.32 -17.20 3.96
N VAL A 22 -4.62 -17.01 3.74
CA VAL A 22 -5.69 -17.80 4.34
C VAL A 22 -6.39 -18.58 3.24
N GLU A 23 -6.33 -19.91 3.32
CA GLU A 23 -6.87 -20.81 2.31
C GLU A 23 -7.61 -21.95 3.02
N SER A 24 -8.83 -22.26 2.56
CA SER A 24 -9.68 -23.28 3.18
C SER A 24 -9.93 -23.10 4.68
N GLY A 25 -9.89 -21.86 5.17
CA GLY A 25 -10.09 -21.53 6.59
C GLY A 25 -8.83 -21.65 7.46
N GLU A 26 -7.68 -22.00 6.87
CA GLU A 26 -6.41 -22.13 7.58
C GLU A 26 -5.42 -21.05 7.14
N VAL A 27 -4.59 -20.59 8.08
CA VAL A 27 -3.50 -19.65 7.80
C VAL A 27 -2.27 -20.46 7.39
N ARG A 28 -1.68 -20.17 6.22
CA ARG A 28 -0.40 -20.77 5.82
C ARG A 28 0.71 -20.35 6.81
N PRO A 29 1.65 -21.26 7.14
CA PRO A 29 2.69 -20.94 8.11
C PRO A 29 3.67 -19.87 7.60
N GLU A 30 4.01 -19.92 6.32
CA GLU A 30 4.85 -18.89 5.68
C GLU A 30 4.00 -17.72 5.14
N PRO A 31 4.43 -16.47 5.35
CA PRO A 31 3.81 -15.32 4.72
C PRO A 31 4.06 -15.32 3.21
N LEU A 32 3.16 -14.71 2.44
CA LEU A 32 3.40 -14.39 1.03
C LEU A 32 4.53 -13.36 0.89
N LEU A 33 4.49 -12.34 1.73
CA LEU A 33 5.39 -11.19 1.68
C LEU A 33 5.69 -10.71 3.10
N GLU A 34 6.94 -10.32 3.31
CA GLU A 34 7.37 -9.55 4.48
C GLU A 34 8.01 -8.23 4.00
N VAL A 35 7.60 -7.12 4.62
CA VAL A 35 8.20 -5.80 4.42
C VAL A 35 8.77 -5.29 5.74
N GLU A 36 9.93 -4.65 5.69
CA GLU A 36 10.52 -4.01 6.86
C GLU A 36 9.75 -2.72 7.20
N THR A 37 9.18 -2.68 8.41
CA THR A 37 8.32 -1.58 8.88
C THR A 37 8.59 -1.27 10.34
N THR A 38 8.20 -0.07 10.75
CA THR A 38 8.05 0.30 12.16
C THR A 38 6.59 0.12 12.60
N THR A 39 6.33 -0.02 13.91
CA THR A 39 4.98 -0.25 14.45
C THR A 39 4.66 0.62 15.68
N ASP A 40 5.47 1.65 15.92
CA ASP A 40 5.15 2.70 16.88
C ASP A 40 3.98 3.56 16.37
N GLY A 41 3.07 3.92 17.27
CA GLY A 41 1.86 4.66 16.90
C GLY A 41 0.96 3.88 15.94
N GLU A 42 0.65 4.49 14.80
CA GLU A 42 -0.21 3.95 13.74
C GLU A 42 0.58 3.38 12.56
N ARG A 43 1.92 3.36 12.65
CA ARG A 43 2.80 2.83 11.61
C ARG A 43 2.65 1.31 11.46
N GLY A 44 3.03 0.80 10.29
CA GLY A 44 2.98 -0.62 9.98
C GLY A 44 2.72 -0.87 8.49
N LEU A 45 2.34 -2.11 8.16
CA LEU A 45 1.63 -2.42 6.94
C LEU A 45 0.15 -2.06 7.10
N LEU A 46 -0.33 -1.09 6.31
CA LEU A 46 -1.61 -0.41 6.51
C LEU A 46 -2.61 -0.65 5.37
N GLY A 47 -2.13 -0.96 4.18
CA GLY A 47 -2.96 -1.21 3.00
C GLY A 47 -2.44 -2.36 2.14
N LEU A 48 -3.37 -3.08 1.53
CA LEU A 48 -3.09 -4.09 0.51
C LEU A 48 -4.22 -4.10 -0.53
N ALA A 49 -3.87 -4.18 -1.81
CA ALA A 49 -4.83 -4.28 -2.90
C ALA A 49 -4.22 -5.07 -4.06
N PHE A 50 -5.03 -5.87 -4.76
CA PHE A 50 -4.62 -6.46 -6.05
C PHE A 50 -5.08 -5.55 -7.19
N SER A 51 -4.35 -5.55 -8.31
CA SER A 51 -4.85 -4.98 -9.57
C SER A 51 -6.19 -5.61 -9.95
N PRO A 52 -7.03 -4.94 -10.78
CA PRO A 52 -8.28 -5.52 -11.28
C PRO A 52 -8.08 -6.87 -11.99
N GLU A 53 -6.98 -7.02 -12.70
CA GLU A 53 -6.57 -8.24 -13.40
C GLU A 53 -5.95 -9.29 -12.45
N GLY A 54 -5.57 -8.89 -11.24
CA GLY A 54 -4.90 -9.73 -10.26
C GLY A 54 -3.46 -10.07 -10.60
N ASP A 55 -2.84 -9.42 -11.58
CA ASP A 55 -1.45 -9.62 -11.99
C ASP A 55 -0.43 -8.88 -11.10
N HIS A 56 -0.88 -7.94 -10.27
CA HIS A 56 -0.04 -7.19 -9.35
C HIS A 56 -0.65 -7.11 -7.95
N LEU A 57 0.21 -7.11 -6.93
CA LEU A 57 -0.11 -6.78 -5.54
C LEU A 57 0.52 -5.41 -5.21
N TYR A 58 -0.30 -4.54 -4.62
CA TYR A 58 0.11 -3.25 -4.09
C TYR A 58 0.03 -3.27 -2.57
N VAL A 59 1.02 -2.67 -1.93
CA VAL A 59 1.09 -2.58 -0.47
C VAL A 59 1.39 -1.15 -0.06
N SER A 60 0.71 -0.70 0.99
CA SER A 60 1.01 0.57 1.65
C SER A 60 1.49 0.32 3.06
N TYR A 61 2.66 0.83 3.40
CA TYR A 61 3.29 0.61 4.70
C TYR A 61 4.20 1.77 5.10
N THR A 62 4.63 1.81 6.36
CA THR A 62 5.61 2.78 6.85
C THR A 62 7.01 2.16 6.89
N ASN A 63 7.99 2.68 6.14
CA ASN A 63 9.36 2.14 6.18
C ASN A 63 10.10 2.44 7.51
N LEU A 64 11.36 2.05 7.59
CA LEU A 64 12.20 2.25 8.78
C LEU A 64 12.52 3.74 9.02
N GLU A 65 12.51 4.55 7.97
CA GLU A 65 12.70 6.00 8.04
C GLU A 65 11.44 6.75 8.49
N GLY A 66 10.28 6.09 8.49
CA GLY A 66 8.99 6.68 8.85
C GLY A 66 8.15 7.19 7.66
N ASP A 67 8.62 7.05 6.42
CA ASP A 67 7.86 7.40 5.21
C ASP A 67 6.70 6.43 4.97
N SER A 68 5.58 6.95 4.50
CA SER A 68 4.56 6.15 3.83
C SER A 68 5.06 5.71 2.46
N ARG A 69 5.12 4.40 2.24
CA ARG A 69 5.47 3.76 0.97
C ARG A 69 4.24 3.21 0.28
N LEU A 70 4.26 3.24 -1.04
CA LEU A 70 3.38 2.47 -1.91
C LEU A 70 4.25 1.67 -2.86
N ASP A 71 4.29 0.36 -2.65
CA ASP A 71 5.08 -0.57 -3.46
C ASP A 71 4.18 -1.52 -4.25
N GLU A 72 4.67 -1.94 -5.40
CA GLU A 72 4.04 -2.89 -6.32
C GLU A 72 4.93 -4.13 -6.47
N TYR A 73 4.29 -5.30 -6.60
CA TYR A 73 4.92 -6.59 -6.89
C TYR A 73 4.09 -7.33 -7.93
N ALA A 74 4.75 -7.95 -8.91
CA ALA A 74 4.11 -8.86 -9.85
C ALA A 74 3.71 -10.17 -9.14
N MET A 75 2.53 -10.68 -9.51
CA MET A 75 2.01 -11.96 -9.05
C MET A 75 2.28 -13.05 -10.10
N GLY A 76 2.63 -14.24 -9.63
CA GLY A 76 2.79 -15.43 -10.45
C GLY A 76 1.47 -16.06 -10.90
N GLU A 77 1.57 -17.22 -11.55
CA GLU A 77 0.41 -17.97 -12.04
C GLU A 77 -0.41 -18.56 -10.89
N ALA A 78 0.27 -19.03 -9.83
CA ALA A 78 -0.42 -19.54 -8.65
C ALA A 78 -1.03 -18.40 -7.84
N ALA A 79 -2.18 -18.66 -7.19
CA ALA A 79 -2.96 -17.66 -6.45
C ALA A 79 -2.12 -16.82 -5.48
N ALA A 80 -1.19 -17.48 -4.78
CA ALA A 80 -0.32 -16.91 -3.75
C ALA A 80 1.16 -17.16 -4.09
N GLU A 81 1.57 -16.71 -5.27
CA GLU A 81 2.95 -16.67 -5.75
C GLU A 81 3.29 -15.24 -6.13
N ILE A 82 4.42 -14.73 -5.63
CA ILE A 82 4.84 -13.34 -5.79
C ILE A 82 6.29 -13.31 -6.28
N ASP A 83 6.59 -12.46 -7.26
CA ASP A 83 7.97 -12.20 -7.67
C ASP A 83 8.56 -11.07 -6.81
N LEU A 84 9.35 -11.44 -5.81
CA LEU A 84 10.00 -10.47 -4.93
C LEU A 84 11.01 -9.57 -5.67
N GLY A 85 11.57 -10.02 -6.80
CA GLY A 85 12.50 -9.26 -7.62
C GLY A 85 11.83 -8.17 -8.47
N SER A 86 10.51 -8.26 -8.66
CA SER A 86 9.71 -7.30 -9.41
C SER A 86 9.38 -6.01 -8.66
N ARG A 87 9.78 -5.92 -7.36
CA ARG A 87 9.41 -4.82 -6.47
C ARG A 87 9.67 -3.46 -7.11
N ARG A 88 8.66 -2.60 -7.09
CA ARG A 88 8.74 -1.23 -7.58
C ARG A 88 8.09 -0.26 -6.59
N THR A 89 8.81 0.76 -6.15
CA THR A 89 8.22 1.83 -5.34
C THR A 89 7.56 2.85 -6.25
N LEU A 90 6.25 3.04 -6.06
CA LEU A 90 5.46 4.03 -6.78
C LEU A 90 5.52 5.39 -6.08
N LEU A 91 5.35 5.40 -4.76
CA LEU A 91 5.35 6.62 -3.95
C LEU A 91 6.10 6.40 -2.64
N ALA A 92 6.78 7.46 -2.20
CA ALA A 92 7.35 7.60 -0.88
C ALA A 92 7.02 9.00 -0.37
N VAL A 93 6.32 9.10 0.76
CA VAL A 93 5.87 10.37 1.34
C VAL A 93 6.36 10.43 2.79
N ALA A 94 7.20 11.41 3.10
CA ALA A 94 7.70 11.62 4.46
C ALA A 94 6.53 11.95 5.41
N GLN A 95 6.54 11.32 6.59
CA GLN A 95 5.54 11.55 7.64
C GLN A 95 6.22 12.25 8.82
N PRO A 96 5.72 13.42 9.27
CA PRO A 96 6.35 14.17 10.37
C PRO A 96 6.18 13.48 11.73
N PHE A 97 5.11 12.70 11.92
CA PHE A 97 4.83 11.98 13.16
C PHE A 97 4.48 10.50 12.92
N SER A 98 4.34 9.73 14.00
CA SER A 98 4.01 8.29 13.95
C SER A 98 2.51 7.98 13.99
N ASN A 99 1.66 8.99 13.85
CA ASN A 99 0.21 8.85 13.81
C ASN A 99 -0.38 9.65 12.64
N HIS A 100 -1.65 9.40 12.32
CA HIS A 100 -2.38 9.90 11.16
C HIS A 100 -1.64 9.62 9.84
N ASN A 101 -1.09 8.41 9.69
CA ASN A 101 -0.37 8.04 8.48
C ASN A 101 -1.32 7.70 7.32
N GLY A 102 -2.58 7.36 7.59
CA GLY A 102 -3.51 6.86 6.58
C GLY A 102 -3.14 5.44 6.16
N GLY A 103 -2.94 5.19 4.87
CA GLY A 103 -2.42 3.91 4.39
C GLY A 103 -3.42 3.04 3.63
N HIS A 104 -4.71 3.41 3.58
CA HIS A 104 -5.67 2.63 2.82
C HIS A 104 -5.45 2.79 1.32
N ILE A 105 -5.48 1.67 0.60
CA ILE A 105 -5.39 1.62 -0.86
C ILE A 105 -6.49 0.75 -1.44
N ALA A 106 -7.02 1.14 -2.59
CA ALA A 106 -8.03 0.39 -3.33
C ALA A 106 -8.03 0.76 -4.80
N PHE A 107 -8.38 -0.18 -5.68
CA PHE A 107 -8.71 0.14 -7.05
C PHE A 107 -10.15 0.61 -7.17
N GLY A 108 -10.34 1.73 -7.87
CA GLY A 108 -11.67 2.23 -8.22
C GLY A 108 -12.26 1.49 -9.42
N PRO A 109 -13.56 1.69 -9.71
CA PRO A 109 -14.21 1.13 -10.89
C PRO A 109 -13.68 1.71 -12.21
N ASP A 110 -12.89 2.79 -12.15
CA ASP A 110 -12.19 3.41 -13.26
C ASP A 110 -10.81 2.76 -13.55
N GLY A 111 -10.44 1.71 -12.80
CA GLY A 111 -9.19 0.98 -12.97
C GLY A 111 -7.97 1.71 -12.40
N LEU A 112 -8.18 2.77 -11.62
CA LEU A 112 -7.09 3.56 -11.02
C LEU A 112 -6.91 3.23 -9.55
N LEU A 113 -5.69 3.42 -9.07
CA LEU A 113 -5.32 3.15 -7.69
C LEU A 113 -5.53 4.40 -6.84
N TYR A 114 -6.34 4.25 -5.80
CA TYR A 114 -6.58 5.28 -4.80
C TYR A 114 -5.71 5.03 -3.58
N PHE A 115 -5.09 6.09 -3.05
CA PHE A 115 -4.23 6.01 -1.87
C PHE A 115 -4.57 7.14 -0.90
N GLY A 116 -5.10 6.76 0.28
CA GLY A 116 -5.42 7.70 1.35
C GLY A 116 -4.21 7.98 2.24
N LEU A 117 -3.84 9.25 2.36
CA LEU A 117 -2.80 9.74 3.26
C LEU A 117 -3.43 10.64 4.32
N GLY A 118 -3.08 10.41 5.59
CA GLY A 118 -3.48 11.35 6.66
C GLY A 118 -2.62 12.61 6.64
N ASP A 119 -2.92 13.55 7.54
CA ASP A 119 -2.27 14.87 7.65
C ASP A 119 -0.82 14.81 8.17
N GLY A 120 -0.33 13.64 8.58
CA GLY A 120 1.01 13.47 9.10
C GLY A 120 1.12 13.45 10.62
N GLY A 121 0.03 13.72 11.35
CA GLY A 121 -0.09 13.49 12.78
C GLY A 121 0.17 14.70 13.66
N GLY A 122 0.63 14.46 14.89
CA GLY A 122 0.94 15.53 15.85
C GLY A 122 -0.27 16.10 16.61
N GLY A 123 -1.50 15.73 16.22
CA GLY A 123 -2.74 16.14 16.88
C GLY A 123 -3.17 17.56 16.51
N GLY A 124 -4.34 17.69 15.90
CA GLY A 124 -4.86 18.99 15.47
C GLY A 124 -4.18 19.58 14.22
N ASP A 125 -3.50 18.76 13.42
CA ASP A 125 -2.77 19.16 12.19
C ASP A 125 -1.85 20.37 12.39
N PRO A 126 -0.82 20.26 13.26
CA PRO A 126 0.05 21.38 13.60
C PRO A 126 0.85 21.93 12.41
N GLU A 127 1.12 21.09 11.41
CA GLU A 127 1.81 21.46 10.17
C GLU A 127 0.84 22.06 9.12
N ASN A 128 -0.48 22.05 9.38
CA ASN A 128 -1.54 22.47 8.46
C ASN A 128 -1.49 21.76 7.09
N ASN A 129 -1.04 20.51 7.08
CA ASN A 129 -0.82 19.73 5.86
C ASN A 129 -2.13 19.46 5.11
N ALA A 130 -3.25 19.29 5.83
CA ALA A 130 -4.52 18.94 5.19
C ALA A 130 -5.13 20.06 4.34
N GLN A 131 -4.61 21.29 4.43
CA GLN A 131 -5.02 22.42 3.59
C GLN A 131 -3.91 22.92 2.67
N ASP A 132 -2.71 22.34 2.75
CA ASP A 132 -1.57 22.73 1.93
C ASP A 132 -1.51 21.91 0.64
N LEU A 133 -1.78 22.57 -0.49
CA LEU A 133 -1.75 21.95 -1.83
C LEU A 133 -0.33 21.62 -2.34
N THR A 134 0.71 21.96 -1.58
CA THR A 134 2.11 21.66 -1.93
C THR A 134 2.59 20.31 -1.37
N THR A 135 1.79 19.66 -0.51
CA THR A 135 2.04 18.33 0.03
C THR A 135 1.00 17.31 -0.43
N LEU A 136 1.33 16.03 -0.34
CA LEU A 136 0.41 14.91 -0.60
C LEU A 136 -0.36 14.49 0.67
N LEU A 137 0.02 15.02 1.83
CA LEU A 137 -0.60 14.69 3.12
C LEU A 137 -2.04 15.23 3.20
N GLY A 138 -2.87 14.58 4.02
CA GLY A 138 -4.28 14.93 4.21
C GLY A 138 -5.16 14.75 2.97
N SER A 139 -4.77 13.86 2.05
CA SER A 139 -5.36 13.74 0.72
C SER A 139 -5.77 12.30 0.37
N VAL A 140 -6.65 12.18 -0.62
CA VAL A 140 -6.89 10.92 -1.35
C VAL A 140 -6.28 11.07 -2.73
N LEU A 141 -5.17 10.39 -2.97
CA LEU A 141 -4.51 10.36 -4.27
C LEU A 141 -5.24 9.42 -5.22
N ARG A 142 -5.23 9.73 -6.52
CA ARG A 142 -5.74 8.89 -7.61
C ARG A 142 -4.66 8.80 -8.67
N ILE A 143 -4.05 7.65 -8.83
CA ILE A 143 -2.92 7.43 -9.75
C ILE A 143 -3.21 6.28 -10.71
N ASP A 144 -2.58 6.32 -11.87
CA ASP A 144 -2.41 5.13 -12.71
C ASP A 144 -1.06 4.49 -12.34
N PRO A 145 -1.03 3.28 -11.76
CA PRO A 145 0.22 2.67 -11.28
C PRO A 145 1.20 2.32 -12.41
N ARG A 146 0.77 2.38 -13.68
CA ARG A 146 1.63 2.11 -14.82
C ARG A 146 2.70 3.21 -14.99
N PRO A 147 3.94 2.85 -15.32
CA PRO A 147 4.99 3.82 -15.55
C PRO A 147 4.67 4.76 -16.72
N GLN A 148 5.09 6.02 -16.61
CA GLN A 148 4.99 7.01 -17.68
C GLN A 148 6.36 7.68 -17.88
N GLY A 149 7.05 7.28 -18.95
CA GLY A 149 8.45 7.70 -19.16
C GLY A 149 9.33 7.18 -18.02
N ASP A 150 10.07 8.09 -17.38
CA ASP A 150 10.93 7.77 -16.23
C ASP A 150 10.16 7.77 -14.90
N ALA A 151 8.89 8.19 -14.88
CA ALA A 151 8.07 8.20 -13.67
C ALA A 151 7.51 6.80 -13.36
N PRO A 152 7.49 6.39 -12.08
CA PRO A 152 7.01 5.06 -11.71
C PRO A 152 5.49 4.89 -11.85
N TYR A 153 4.72 5.98 -11.88
CA TYR A 153 3.28 6.00 -12.10
C TYR A 153 2.89 7.20 -12.98
N ALA A 154 1.66 7.24 -13.48
CA ALA A 154 1.11 8.36 -14.23
C ALA A 154 0.02 9.12 -13.45
N ILE A 155 -0.11 10.41 -13.72
CA ILE A 155 -1.20 11.24 -13.22
C ILE A 155 -2.34 11.22 -14.26
N PRO A 156 -3.54 10.73 -13.92
CA PRO A 156 -4.69 10.72 -14.83
C PRO A 156 -5.08 12.14 -15.27
N ALA A 157 -5.59 12.26 -16.50
CA ALA A 157 -6.15 13.50 -17.05
C ALA A 157 -7.49 13.90 -16.42
#